data_AF-A0A7C3XQQ4-F1
#
_entry.id   AF-A0A7C3XQQ4-F1
#
_cell.length_a   1.000
_cell.length_b   1.000
_cell.length_c   1.000
_cell.angle_alpha   90.00
_cell.angle_beta   90.00
_cell.angle_gamma   90.00
#
_symmetry.space_group_name_H-M   'P 1'
#
loop_
_entity.id
_entity.type
_entity.pdbx_description
1 polymer ?
#
loop_
_entity_poly.entity_id
_entity_poly.type
_entity_poly.pdbx_seq_one_letter_code
_entity_poly.pdbx_strand_id
1 'polypeptide(L)'
;MLPVIFHIRVGGLDLPVYGYGLMLVVAFLAASRWAKSLAGRLGLDGEAFVNAGLLALISGIVGARLSHVLENLPEFLRPDRSLWQNLRSMADISSGGLTYYGGFLLATPVLLWYGRRKRLPLRRSMDIVAPCL
;
A
#
# COMPACT_ATOMS: atom_id res chain seq x y z
N MET A 1 -7.63 19.64 -16.00
CA MET A 1 -7.69 18.17 -16.02
C MET A 1 -8.76 17.74 -15.04
N LEU A 2 -9.74 16.92 -15.44
CA LEU A 2 -10.80 16.45 -14.54
C LEU A 2 -10.22 15.33 -13.65
N PRO A 3 -10.10 15.52 -12.33
CA PRO A 3 -9.50 14.51 -11.44
C PRO A 3 -10.41 13.29 -11.25
N VAL A 4 -11.72 13.46 -11.46
CA VAL A 4 -12.75 12.43 -11.32
C VAL A 4 -13.16 11.97 -12.72
N ILE A 5 -13.09 10.66 -12.97
CA ILE A 5 -13.43 10.07 -14.28
C ILE A 5 -14.91 9.68 -14.30
N PHE A 6 -15.42 9.10 -13.22
CA PHE A 6 -16.80 8.68 -13.12
C PHE A 6 -17.28 8.67 -11.67
N HIS A 7 -18.59 8.85 -11.51
CA HIS A 7 -19.29 8.78 -10.24
C HIS A 7 -20.02 7.43 -10.19
N ILE A 8 -19.61 6.56 -9.26
CA ILE A 8 -20.37 5.33 -9.02
C ILE A 8 -21.41 5.65 -7.93
N ARG A 9 -22.70 5.60 -8.29
CA ARG A 9 -23.78 5.63 -7.33
C ARG A 9 -24.18 4.22 -6.93
N VAL A 10 -23.86 3.84 -5.70
CA VAL A 10 -24.31 2.58 -5.09
C VAL A 10 -25.17 2.91 -3.88
N GLY A 11 -26.45 2.54 -3.90
CA GLY A 11 -27.34 2.63 -2.73
C GLY A 11 -27.48 4.03 -2.09
N GLY A 12 -27.33 5.11 -2.88
CA GLY A 12 -27.43 6.50 -2.39
C GLY A 12 -26.09 7.16 -2.03
N LEU A 13 -24.97 6.44 -2.11
CA LEU A 13 -23.63 7.00 -1.93
C LEU A 13 -23.02 7.37 -3.30
N ASP A 14 -22.62 8.63 -3.46
CA ASP A 14 -21.91 9.11 -4.65
C ASP A 14 -20.40 8.98 -4.42
N LEU A 15 -19.79 7.94 -5.00
CA LEU A 15 -18.37 7.63 -4.87
C LEU A 15 -17.61 8.17 -6.09
N PRO A 16 -16.86 9.28 -5.94
CA PRO A 16 -16.04 9.80 -7.03
C PRO A 16 -14.83 8.89 -7.25
N VAL A 17 -14.69 8.36 -8.47
CA VAL A 17 -13.50 7.59 -8.84
C VAL A 17 -12.45 8.51 -9.44
N TYR A 18 -11.38 8.70 -8.69
CA TYR A 18 -10.24 9.50 -9.11
C TYR A 18 -9.39 8.74 -10.13
N GLY A 19 -9.01 9.42 -11.21
CA GLY A 19 -8.21 8.80 -12.28
C GLY A 19 -6.84 8.33 -11.82
N TYR A 20 -6.24 9.06 -10.87
CA TYR A 20 -4.99 8.65 -10.24
C TYR A 20 -5.11 7.31 -9.50
N GLY A 21 -6.18 7.12 -8.72
CA GLY A 21 -6.42 5.86 -8.02
C GLY A 21 -6.63 4.69 -8.97
N LEU A 22 -7.39 4.91 -10.06
CA LEU A 22 -7.56 3.91 -11.10
C LEU A 22 -6.22 3.52 -11.75
N MET A 23 -5.38 4.50 -12.06
CA MET A 23 -4.06 4.26 -12.64
C MET A 23 -3.15 3.46 -11.69
N LEU A 24 -3.18 3.75 -10.39
CA LEU A 24 -2.44 2.97 -9.38
C LEU A 24 -2.88 1.51 -9.32
N VAL A 25 -4.19 1.25 -9.37
CA VAL A 25 -4.72 -0.14 -9.39
C VAL A 25 -4.25 -0.87 -10.64
N VAL A 26 -4.34 -0.22 -11.81
CA VAL A 26 -3.86 -0.81 -13.07
C VAL A 26 -2.36 -1.08 -13.02
N ALA A 27 -1.56 -0.13 -12.52
CA ALA A 27 -0.12 -0.30 -12.36
C ALA A 27 0.21 -1.47 -11.43
N PHE A 28 -0.46 -1.56 -10.27
CA PHE A 28 -0.27 -2.66 -9.32
C PHE A 28 -0.58 -4.02 -9.95
N LEU A 29 -1.69 -4.14 -10.70
CA LEU A 29 -2.07 -5.38 -11.38
C LEU A 29 -1.08 -5.75 -12.49
N ALA A 30 -0.62 -4.77 -13.27
CA ALA A 30 0.37 -4.99 -14.32
C ALA A 30 1.73 -5.43 -13.73
N ALA A 31 2.22 -4.72 -12.72
CA ALA A 31 3.44 -5.05 -12.00
C ALA A 31 3.39 -6.44 -11.35
N SER A 32 2.27 -6.78 -10.70
CA SER A 32 2.07 -8.11 -10.08
C SER A 32 2.09 -9.23 -11.11
N ARG A 33 1.45 -9.03 -12.27
CA ARG A 33 1.49 -10.00 -13.38
C ARG A 33 2.89 -10.14 -13.97
N TRP A 34 3.60 -9.03 -14.12
CA TRP A 34 4.97 -9.01 -14.64
C TRP A 34 5.93 -9.73 -13.69
N ALA A 35 5.91 -9.40 -12.40
CA ALA A 35 6.71 -10.06 -11.36
C ALA A 35 6.43 -11.57 -11.30
N LYS A 36 5.15 -11.97 -11.34
CA LYS A 36 4.75 -13.39 -11.39
C LYS A 36 5.31 -14.10 -12.62
N SER A 37 5.22 -13.47 -13.80
CA SER A 37 5.75 -14.04 -15.04
C SER A 37 7.28 -14.21 -14.98
N LEU A 38 8.00 -13.19 -14.50
CA LEU A 38 9.45 -13.20 -14.40
C LEU A 38 9.95 -14.21 -13.36
N ALA A 39 9.28 -14.30 -12.21
CA ALA A 39 9.56 -15.31 -11.19
C ALA A 39 9.38 -16.73 -11.74
N GLY A 40 8.29 -16.99 -12.49
CA GLY A 40 8.05 -18.28 -13.13
C GLY A 40 9.14 -18.65 -14.14
N ARG A 41 9.62 -17.68 -14.94
CA ARG A 41 10.74 -17.89 -15.89
C ARG A 41 12.07 -18.23 -15.20
N LEU A 42 12.23 -17.84 -13.95
CA LEU A 42 13.44 -18.07 -13.14
C LEU A 42 13.31 -19.28 -12.19
N GLY A 43 12.23 -20.06 -12.31
CA GLY A 43 11.97 -21.24 -11.48
C GLY A 43 11.58 -20.91 -10.03
N LEU A 44 11.08 -19.70 -9.77
CA LEU A 44 10.58 -19.28 -8.46
C LEU A 44 9.05 -19.35 -8.41
N ASP A 45 8.51 -19.47 -7.20
CA ASP A 45 7.07 -19.44 -6.96
C ASP A 45 6.51 -18.04 -7.23
N GLY A 46 5.84 -17.86 -8.37
CA GLY A 46 5.24 -16.59 -8.77
C GLY A 46 4.10 -16.13 -7.85
N GLU A 47 3.41 -17.04 -7.15
CA GLU A 47 2.38 -16.67 -6.18
C GLU A 47 2.99 -15.98 -4.96
N ALA A 48 4.23 -16.32 -4.59
CA ALA A 48 4.93 -15.64 -3.52
C ALA A 48 5.16 -14.15 -3.85
N PHE A 49 5.36 -13.79 -5.12
CA PHE A 49 5.54 -12.40 -5.54
C PHE A 49 4.24 -11.61 -5.57
N VAL A 50 3.11 -12.23 -5.95
CA VAL A 50 1.78 -11.59 -5.86
C VAL A 50 1.43 -11.31 -4.40
N ASN A 51 1.65 -12.30 -3.52
CA ASN A 51 1.45 -12.15 -2.08
C ASN A 51 2.37 -11.09 -1.47
N ALA A 52 3.63 -11.02 -1.92
CA ALA A 52 4.54 -9.95 -1.53
C ALA A 52 4.01 -8.58 -1.97
N GLY A 53 3.51 -8.43 -3.20
CA GLY A 53 2.87 -7.19 -3.66
C GLY A 53 1.68 -6.77 -2.81
N LEU A 54 0.79 -7.71 -2.45
CA LEU A 54 -0.34 -7.44 -1.56
C LEU A 54 0.10 -7.02 -0.16
N LEU A 55 1.12 -7.70 0.40
CA LEU A 55 1.71 -7.32 1.68
C LEU A 55 2.35 -5.93 1.61
N ALA A 56 3.05 -5.59 0.53
CA ALA A 56 3.64 -4.27 0.28
C ALA A 56 2.56 -3.19 0.26
N LEU A 57 1.44 -3.45 -0.43
CA LEU A 57 0.31 -2.52 -0.51
C LEU A 57 -0.30 -2.24 0.86
N ILE A 58 -0.59 -3.29 1.64
CA ILE A 58 -1.19 -3.16 2.97
C ILE A 58 -0.22 -2.46 3.93
N SER A 59 1.00 -2.96 4.03
CA SER A 59 2.03 -2.40 4.91
C SER A 59 2.43 -0.97 4.51
N GLY A 60 2.42 -0.66 3.21
CA GLY A 60 2.66 0.68 2.69
C GLY A 60 1.57 1.66 3.11
N ILE A 61 0.30 1.30 2.98
CA ILE A 61 -0.82 2.14 3.42
C ILE A 61 -0.78 2.35 4.94
N VAL A 62 -0.57 1.27 5.70
CA VAL A 62 -0.48 1.33 7.17
C VAL A 62 0.71 2.19 7.61
N GLY A 63 1.89 1.97 7.04
CA GLY A 63 3.09 2.73 7.34
C GLY A 63 2.95 4.21 6.99
N ALA A 64 2.36 4.51 5.83
CA ALA A 64 2.14 5.87 5.39
C ALA A 64 1.18 6.61 6.34
N ARG A 65 0.11 5.93 6.78
CA ARG A 65 -0.82 6.51 7.75
C ARG A 65 -0.19 6.72 9.11
N LEU A 66 0.56 5.74 9.61
CA LEU A 66 1.28 5.84 10.87
C LEU A 66 2.26 7.02 10.86
N SER A 67 3.07 7.18 9.81
CA SER A 67 3.99 8.32 9.72
C SER A 67 3.28 9.66 9.67
N HIS A 68 2.16 9.77 8.96
CA HIS A 68 1.38 11.01 8.92
C HIS A 68 0.80 11.37 10.29
N VAL A 69 0.31 10.38 11.03
CA VAL A 69 -0.15 10.57 12.42
C VAL A 69 1.01 10.96 13.33
N LEU A 70 2.19 10.35 13.14
CA LEU A 70 3.40 10.68 13.90
C LEU A 70 3.88 12.11 13.68
N GLU A 71 3.83 12.59 12.44
CA GLU A 71 4.20 13.95 12.06
C GLU A 71 3.22 14.99 12.62
N ASN A 72 1.93 14.65 12.66
CA ASN A 72 0.85 15.53 13.12
C ASN A 72 0.33 15.16 14.52
N LEU A 73 1.20 14.53 15.35
CA LEU A 73 0.89 14.10 16.71
C LEU A 73 0.11 15.14 17.55
N PRO A 74 0.51 16.44 17.58
CA PRO A 74 -0.21 17.43 18.38
C PRO A 74 -1.62 17.74 17.88
N GLU A 75 -1.94 17.50 16.60
CA GLU A 75 -3.30 17.68 16.07
C GLU A 75 -4.22 16.51 16.41
N PHE A 76 -3.66 15.30 16.51
CA PHE A 76 -4.38 14.06 16.81
C PHE A 76 -4.48 13.74 18.32
N LEU A 77 -3.55 14.22 19.15
CA LEU A 77 -3.57 14.09 20.60
C LEU A 77 -4.24 15.31 21.26
N ARG A 78 -5.54 15.51 20.98
CA ARG A 78 -6.31 16.51 21.71
C ARG A 78 -6.70 15.96 23.10
N PRO A 79 -6.38 16.68 24.20
CA PRO A 79 -6.71 16.24 25.57
C PRO A 79 -8.22 16.02 25.81
N ASP A 80 -9.08 16.65 25.00
CA ASP A 80 -10.54 16.60 25.12
C ASP A 80 -11.20 15.33 24.55
N ARG A 81 -10.46 14.46 23.86
CA ARG A 81 -11.03 13.27 23.19
C ARG A 81 -10.64 11.98 23.89
N SER A 82 -11.60 11.04 23.98
CA SER A 82 -11.35 9.68 24.44
C SER A 82 -10.29 8.99 23.57
N LEU A 83 -9.41 8.19 24.18
CA LEU A 83 -8.36 7.42 23.49
C LEU A 83 -8.91 6.64 22.28
N TRP A 84 -10.13 6.09 22.39
CA TRP A 84 -10.80 5.38 21.31
C TRP A 84 -11.24 6.26 20.14
N GLN A 85 -11.66 7.51 20.41
CA GLN A 85 -12.01 8.47 19.36
C GLN A 85 -10.76 8.98 18.63
N ASN A 86 -9.66 9.19 19.36
CA ASN A 86 -8.38 9.55 18.76
C ASN A 86 -7.87 8.42 17.85
N LEU A 87 -7.91 7.17 18.32
CA LEU A 87 -7.49 6.02 17.51
C LEU A 87 -8.33 5.85 16.24
N ARG A 88 -9.65 6.07 16.33
CA ARG A 88 -10.55 6.02 15.16
C ARG A 88 -10.25 7.14 14.15
N SER A 89 -9.95 8.35 14.62
CA SER A 89 -9.55 9.46 13.74
C SER A 89 -8.17 9.25 13.10
N MET A 90 -7.24 8.64 13.84
CA MET A 90 -5.93 8.24 13.32
C MET A 90 -6.04 7.13 12.26
N ALA A 91 -7.06 6.27 12.31
CA ALA A 91 -7.31 5.23 11.31
C ALA A 91 -8.13 5.71 10.09
N ASP A 92 -8.64 6.94 10.11
CA ASP A 92 -9.50 7.45 9.03
C ASP A 92 -8.70 7.89 7.79
N ILE A 93 -8.43 6.94 6.90
CA ILE A 93 -7.69 7.15 5.64
C ILE A 93 -8.47 8.03 4.65
N SER A 94 -9.80 8.14 4.82
CA SER A 94 -10.71 8.87 3.93
C SER A 94 -10.46 10.37 3.92
N SER A 95 -9.88 10.90 5.00
CA SER A 95 -9.57 12.32 5.19
C SER A 95 -8.31 12.79 4.42
N GLY A 96 -7.59 11.87 3.76
CA GLY A 96 -6.25 12.14 3.23
C GLY A 96 -5.17 11.99 4.30
N GLY A 97 -3.92 12.33 3.98
CA GLY A 97 -2.80 12.24 4.93
C GLY A 97 -2.11 10.87 4.96
N LEU A 98 -1.39 10.57 3.88
CA LEU A 98 -0.54 9.38 3.74
C LEU A 98 0.87 9.87 3.39
N THR A 99 1.81 9.78 4.34
CA THR A 99 3.19 10.20 4.08
C THR A 99 3.94 9.06 3.40
N TYR A 100 4.49 9.31 2.21
CA TYR A 100 5.17 8.29 1.39
C TYR A 100 6.27 7.53 2.16
N TYR A 101 7.11 8.27 2.89
CA TYR A 101 8.27 7.71 3.58
C TYR A 101 7.90 6.62 4.58
N GLY A 102 6.86 6.81 5.38
CA GLY A 102 6.44 5.78 6.34
C GLY A 102 5.93 4.52 5.68
N GLY A 103 5.30 4.64 4.51
CA GLY A 103 4.88 3.48 3.72
C GLY A 103 6.07 2.67 3.26
N PHE A 104 7.08 3.31 2.69
CA PHE A 104 8.31 2.65 2.25
C PHE A 104 9.09 2.03 3.42
N LEU A 105 9.20 2.75 4.54
CA LEU A 105 9.96 2.32 5.72
C LEU A 105 9.33 1.10 6.40
N LEU A 106 8.00 0.96 6.36
CA LEU A 106 7.29 -0.19 6.93
C LEU A 106 7.20 -1.35 5.93
N ALA A 107 6.94 -1.07 4.65
CA ALA A 107 6.83 -2.11 3.62
C ALA A 107 8.14 -2.88 3.42
N THR A 108 9.28 -2.20 3.41
CA THR A 108 10.60 -2.82 3.20
C THR A 108 10.91 -3.96 4.20
N PRO A 109 10.90 -3.75 5.53
CA PRO A 109 11.17 -4.82 6.49
C PRO A 109 10.11 -5.93 6.46
N VAL A 110 8.84 -5.61 6.20
CA VAL A 110 7.77 -6.62 6.05
C VAL A 110 8.06 -7.54 4.87
N LEU A 111 8.48 -7.00 3.74
CA LEU A 111 8.84 -7.78 2.55
C LEU A 111 10.11 -8.61 2.75
N LEU A 112 11.13 -8.05 3.41
CA LEU A 112 12.34 -8.79 3.75
C LEU A 112 12.05 -9.95 4.70
N TRP A 113 11.18 -9.74 5.70
CA TRP A 113 10.73 -10.79 6.61
C TRP A 113 9.92 -11.86 5.88
N TYR A 114 8.97 -11.47 5.02
CA TYR A 114 8.17 -12.39 4.22
C TYR A 114 9.04 -13.24 3.28
N GLY A 115 9.97 -12.62 2.56
CA GLY A 115 10.91 -13.29 1.66
C GLY A 115 11.79 -14.30 2.40
N ARG A 116 12.28 -13.95 3.60
CA ARG A 116 13.02 -14.88 4.47
C ARG A 116 12.14 -16.06 4.91
N ARG A 117 10.89 -15.81 5.33
CA ARG A 117 9.95 -16.86 5.75
C ARG A 117 9.62 -17.83 4.62
N LYS A 118 9.53 -17.34 3.38
CA LYS A 118 9.32 -18.14 2.16
C LYS A 118 10.61 -18.71 1.57
N ARG A 119 11.77 -18.50 2.22
CA ARG A 119 13.10 -18.94 1.76
C ARG A 119 13.42 -18.50 0.33
N LEU A 120 12.91 -17.35 -0.09
CA LEU A 120 13.19 -16.79 -1.40
C LEU A 120 14.64 -16.27 -1.46
N PRO A 121 15.36 -16.47 -2.58
CA PRO A 121 16.68 -15.87 -2.76
C PRO A 121 16.55 -14.35 -2.86
N LEU A 122 16.93 -13.64 -1.80
CA LEU A 122 16.67 -12.20 -1.66
C LEU A 122 17.18 -11.38 -2.86
N ARG A 123 18.43 -11.64 -3.30
CA ARG A 123 19.06 -10.91 -4.42
C ARG A 123 18.25 -11.06 -5.71
N ARG A 124 17.98 -12.30 -6.12
CA ARG A 124 17.16 -12.58 -7.30
C ARG A 124 15.75 -12.01 -7.18
N SER A 125 15.18 -12.04 -5.97
CA SER A 125 13.84 -11.48 -5.72
C SER A 125 13.83 -9.97 -5.91
N MET A 126 14.88 -9.26 -5.45
CA MET A 126 15.06 -7.83 -5.67
C MET A 126 15.26 -7.52 -7.16
N ASP A 127 16.04 -8.31 -7.89
CA ASP A 127 16.24 -8.13 -9.33
C ASP A 127 14.94 -8.30 -10.12
N ILE A 128 14.06 -9.22 -9.68
CA ILE A 128 12.73 -9.43 -10.26
C ILE A 128 11.79 -8.24 -9.99
N VAL A 129 11.85 -7.69 -8.77
CA VAL A 129 10.96 -6.60 -8.34
C VAL A 129 11.44 -5.24 -8.87
N ALA A 130 12.74 -5.03 -9.08
CA ALA A 130 13.31 -3.77 -9.57
C ALA A 130 12.64 -3.20 -10.84
N PRO A 131 12.37 -3.97 -11.91
CA PRO A 131 11.64 -3.46 -13.08
C PRO A 131 10.13 -3.28 -12.87
N CYS A 132 9.59 -3.71 -11.73
CA CYS A 132 8.17 -3.59 -11.37
C CYS A 132 7.88 -2.38 -10.48
N LEU A 133 8.92 -1.70 -9.97
CA LEU A 133 8.85 -0.52 -9.10
C LEU A 133 8.76 0.75 -9.94
#